data_AF-A0A820N767-F1
#
_entry.id   AF-A0A820N767-F1
#
_cell.length_a   1.000
_cell.length_b   1.000
_cell.length_c   1.000
_cell.angle_alpha   90.00
_cell.angle_beta   90.00
_cell.angle_gamma   90.00
#
_symmetry.space_group_name_H-M   'P 1'
#
loop_
_entity.id
_entity.type
_entity.pdbx_description
1 polymer ?
#
loop_
_entity_poly.entity_id
_entity_poly.type
_entity_poly.pdbx_seq_one_letter_code
_entity_poly.pdbx_strand_id
1 'polypeptide(L)'
;WDALSSFSFGHIAKHIGRIYCLMFAALIDYALIITMLLWVPRENQLWVLFILAGLWGVADGCWQTQIAAAYGTLFTENESAFSNFHLWESLGFVIAYVYTPRIRIRYAHIILLCVLTLSMICYAIIEIR
;
A
#
# COMPACT_ATOMS: atom_id res chain seq x y z
N TRP A 1 -26.81 1.24 -19.04
CA TRP A 1 -25.48 0.74 -18.67
C TRP A 1 -24.89 1.47 -17.46
N ASP A 2 -25.30 2.71 -17.20
CA ASP A 2 -24.91 3.44 -15.97
C ASP A 2 -25.67 2.99 -14.70
N ALA A 3 -26.88 2.44 -14.84
CA ALA A 3 -27.64 1.93 -13.68
C ALA A 3 -27.11 0.58 -13.15
N LEU A 4 -26.51 -0.26 -14.00
CA LEU A 4 -25.96 -1.56 -13.61
C LEU A 4 -24.58 -1.40 -12.96
N SER A 5 -23.76 -0.47 -13.43
CA SER A 5 -22.47 -0.13 -12.81
C SER A 5 -22.66 0.54 -11.45
N SER A 6 -23.67 1.42 -11.30
CA SER A 6 -23.99 2.02 -10.00
C SER A 6 -24.60 1.03 -8.99
N PHE A 7 -25.35 0.01 -9.44
CA PHE A 7 -25.90 -0.99 -8.51
C PHE A 7 -24.83 -2.00 -8.06
N SER A 8 -23.93 -2.42 -8.95
CA SER A 8 -22.77 -3.24 -8.57
C SER A 8 -21.81 -2.47 -7.65
N PHE A 9 -21.49 -1.20 -7.93
CA PHE A 9 -20.63 -0.42 -7.04
C PHE A 9 -21.34 -0.02 -5.73
N GLY A 10 -22.66 0.19 -5.73
CA GLY A 10 -23.40 0.63 -4.54
C GLY A 10 -23.55 -0.46 -3.46
N HIS A 11 -23.60 -1.74 -3.84
CA HIS A 11 -23.64 -2.85 -2.89
C HIS A 11 -22.24 -3.30 -2.46
N ILE A 12 -21.26 -3.19 -3.36
CA ILE A 12 -19.85 -3.47 -3.09
C ILE A 12 -19.25 -2.38 -2.17
N ALA A 13 -19.60 -1.11 -2.34
CA ALA A 13 -19.12 -0.01 -1.49
C ALA A 13 -19.67 -0.04 -0.06
N LYS A 14 -20.76 -0.77 0.20
CA LYS A 14 -21.36 -0.89 1.54
C LYS A 14 -20.82 -2.10 2.33
N HIS A 15 -20.10 -3.01 1.66
CA HIS A 15 -19.66 -4.29 2.24
C HIS A 15 -18.23 -4.74 1.86
N ILE A 16 -17.46 -3.96 1.10
CA ILE A 16 -16.00 -4.10 1.11
C ILE A 16 -15.53 -3.55 2.46
N GLY A 17 -15.52 -4.41 3.47
CA GLY A 17 -14.85 -4.11 4.74
C GLY A 17 -13.44 -3.58 4.46
N ARG A 18 -12.98 -2.66 5.31
CA ARG A 18 -11.63 -2.06 5.32
C ARG A 18 -10.52 -3.03 4.87
N ILE A 19 -10.64 -4.29 5.31
CA ILE A 19 -9.77 -5.42 4.97
C ILE A 19 -9.70 -5.76 3.47
N TYR A 20 -10.82 -5.79 2.74
CA TYR A 20 -10.84 -6.17 1.33
C TYR A 20 -10.17 -5.13 0.45
N CYS A 21 -10.31 -3.84 0.79
CA CYS A 21 -9.62 -2.75 0.09
C CYS A 21 -8.11 -2.84 0.30
N LEU A 22 -7.69 -3.11 1.54
CA LEU A 22 -6.28 -3.26 1.91
C LEU A 22 -5.65 -4.52 1.28
N MET A 23 -6.38 -5.63 1.23
CA MET A 23 -5.96 -6.86 0.53
C MET A 23 -5.80 -6.64 -0.97
N PHE A 24 -6.71 -5.88 -1.60
CA PHE A 24 -6.62 -5.55 -3.02
C PHE A 24 -5.41 -4.67 -3.32
N ALA A 25 -5.15 -3.65 -2.49
CA ALA A 25 -3.96 -2.80 -2.59
C ALA A 25 -2.67 -3.64 -2.44
N ALA A 26 -2.62 -4.51 -1.42
CA ALA A 26 -1.49 -5.41 -1.22
C ALA A 26 -1.24 -6.32 -2.44
N LEU A 27 -2.30 -6.88 -3.04
CA LEU A 27 -2.18 -7.72 -4.23
C LEU A 27 -1.59 -6.96 -5.42
N ILE A 28 -2.02 -5.70 -5.61
CA ILE A 28 -1.46 -4.81 -6.64
C ILE A 28 0.03 -4.59 -6.38
N ASP A 29 0.43 -4.26 -5.15
CA ASP A 29 1.84 -4.05 -4.80
C ASP A 29 2.69 -5.31 -5.01
N TYR A 30 2.20 -6.49 -4.63
CA TYR A 30 2.89 -7.76 -4.92
C TYR A 30 3.11 -7.95 -6.42
N ALA A 31 2.06 -7.74 -7.23
CA ALA A 31 2.14 -7.88 -8.68
C ALA A 31 3.11 -6.87 -9.30
N LEU A 32 3.11 -5.62 -8.81
CA LEU A 32 4.02 -4.56 -9.26
C LEU A 32 5.47 -4.89 -8.92
N ILE A 33 5.75 -5.27 -7.67
CA ILE A 33 7.11 -5.57 -7.22
C ILE A 33 7.67 -6.80 -7.94
N ILE A 34 6.86 -7.86 -8.14
CA ILE A 34 7.25 -9.04 -8.92
C ILE A 34 7.55 -8.65 -10.36
N THR A 35 6.69 -7.81 -10.96
CA THR A 35 6.91 -7.31 -12.32
C THR A 35 8.22 -6.53 -12.41
N MET A 36 8.49 -5.61 -11.47
CA MET A 36 9.75 -4.85 -11.42
C MET A 36 10.98 -5.72 -11.15
N LEU A 37 10.84 -6.86 -10.45
CA LEU A 37 11.94 -7.78 -10.17
C LEU A 37 12.32 -8.62 -11.40
N LEU A 38 11.32 -9.04 -12.18
CA LEU A 38 11.49 -9.88 -13.37
C LEU A 38 11.77 -9.07 -14.64
N TRP A 39 11.27 -7.85 -14.71
CA TRP A 39 11.39 -7.00 -15.89
C TRP A 39 12.71 -6.24 -15.91
N VAL A 40 13.44 -6.36 -17.02
CA VAL A 40 14.66 -5.58 -17.28
C VAL A 40 14.27 -4.39 -18.16
N PRO A 41 14.50 -3.13 -17.71
CA PRO A 41 14.09 -1.95 -18.46
C PRO A 41 14.78 -1.91 -19.82
N ARG A 42 13.98 -1.79 -20.89
CA ARG A 42 14.43 -1.51 -22.26
C ARG A 42 13.95 -0.13 -22.67
N GLU A 43 14.79 0.60 -23.41
CA GLU A 43 14.58 2.00 -23.79
C GLU A 43 13.26 2.26 -24.54
N ASN A 44 12.73 1.26 -25.26
CA ASN A 44 11.48 1.38 -26.02
C ASN A 44 10.19 1.07 -25.22
N GLN A 45 10.27 0.97 -23.88
CA GLN A 45 9.15 0.53 -23.03
C GLN A 45 8.82 1.51 -21.89
N LEU A 46 9.13 2.81 -22.07
CA LEU A 46 8.84 3.86 -21.08
C LEU A 46 7.36 3.91 -20.63
N TRP A 47 6.42 3.60 -21.53
CA TRP A 47 4.98 3.56 -21.21
C TRP A 47 4.65 2.53 -20.10
N VAL A 48 5.40 1.44 -19.99
CA VAL A 48 5.23 0.44 -18.93
C VAL A 48 5.53 1.06 -17.57
N LEU A 49 6.58 1.89 -17.47
CA LEU A 49 6.94 2.57 -16.22
C LEU A 49 5.85 3.54 -15.76
N PHE A 50 5.21 4.26 -16.68
CA PHE A 50 4.10 5.16 -16.33
C PHE A 50 2.88 4.40 -15.80
N ILE A 51 2.56 3.24 -16.40
CA ILE A 51 1.47 2.38 -15.91
C ILE A 51 1.81 1.85 -14.52
N LEU A 52 3.03 1.34 -14.33
CA LEU A 52 3.49 0.83 -13.03
C LEU A 52 3.45 1.92 -11.95
N ALA A 53 3.94 3.13 -12.26
CA ALA A 53 3.90 4.27 -11.33
C ALA A 53 2.45 4.71 -11.02
N GLY A 54 1.56 4.68 -12.01
CA GLY A 54 0.14 4.97 -11.82
C GLY A 54 -0.54 3.97 -10.90
N LEU A 55 -0.33 2.67 -11.13
CA LEU A 55 -0.87 1.62 -10.26
C LEU A 55 -0.28 1.69 -8.85
N TRP A 56 1.02 1.99 -8.73
CA TRP A 56 1.67 2.17 -7.45
C TRP A 56 1.04 3.32 -6.65
N GLY A 57 0.83 4.47 -7.30
CA GLY A 57 0.20 5.62 -6.64
C GLY A 57 -1.24 5.35 -6.20
N VAL A 58 -1.99 4.54 -6.97
CA VAL A 58 -3.33 4.10 -6.57
C VAL A 58 -3.27 3.21 -5.32
N ALA A 59 -2.37 2.24 -5.28
CA ALA A 59 -2.19 1.36 -4.13
C ALA A 59 -1.77 2.15 -2.87
N ASP A 60 -0.78 3.04 -3.00
CA ASP A 60 -0.30 3.90 -1.90
C ASP A 60 -1.41 4.79 -1.33
N GLY A 61 -2.23 5.39 -2.20
CA GLY A 61 -3.41 6.15 -1.77
C GLY A 61 -4.43 5.30 -1.00
N CYS A 62 -4.64 4.05 -1.42
CA CYS A 62 -5.46 3.10 -0.66
C CYS A 62 -4.85 2.81 0.72
N TRP A 63 -3.54 2.57 0.82
CA TRP A 63 -2.89 2.35 2.11
C TRP A 63 -3.06 3.52 3.07
N GLN A 64 -2.76 4.74 2.61
CA GLN A 64 -2.86 5.95 3.43
C GLN A 64 -4.29 6.16 3.96
N THR A 65 -5.29 6.02 3.10
CA THR A 65 -6.70 6.19 3.49
C THR A 65 -7.19 5.11 4.46
N GLN A 66 -6.84 3.84 4.22
CA GLN A 66 -7.28 2.73 5.08
C GLN A 66 -6.57 2.75 6.44
N ILE A 67 -5.27 3.09 6.49
CA ILE A 67 -4.51 3.20 7.76
C ILE A 67 -5.05 4.36 8.59
N ALA A 68 -5.27 5.54 7.99
CA ALA A 68 -5.85 6.68 8.68
C ALA A 68 -7.25 6.36 9.24
N ALA A 69 -8.09 5.70 8.45
CA ALA A 69 -9.40 5.24 8.91
C ALA A 69 -9.29 4.20 10.05
N ALA A 70 -8.30 3.32 10.02
CA ALA A 70 -8.07 2.36 11.10
C ALA A 70 -7.72 3.06 12.42
N TYR A 71 -6.76 3.99 12.39
CA TYR A 71 -6.35 4.76 13.56
C TYR A 71 -7.49 5.62 14.13
N GLY A 72 -8.31 6.24 13.29
CA GLY A 72 -9.46 7.06 13.72
C GLY A 72 -10.60 6.27 14.36
N THR A 73 -10.68 4.96 14.13
CA THR A 73 -11.65 4.08 14.81
C THR A 73 -11.11 3.42 16.08
N LEU A 74 -9.78 3.29 16.21
CA LEU A 74 -9.14 2.50 17.27
C LEU A 74 -8.88 3.31 18.54
N PHE A 75 -8.69 4.63 18.44
CA PHE A 75 -8.34 5.49 19.57
C PHE A 75 -9.41 6.57 19.81
N THR A 76 -9.81 6.75 21.08
CA THR A 76 -10.71 7.84 21.49
C THR A 76 -10.00 9.20 21.48
N GLU A 77 -8.67 9.21 21.73
CA GLU A 77 -7.81 10.40 21.61
C GLU A 77 -7.07 10.40 20.26
N ASN A 78 -7.75 10.91 19.24
CA ASN A 78 -7.25 10.85 17.87
C ASN A 78 -5.98 11.68 17.63
N GLU A 79 -5.78 12.81 18.32
CA GLU A 79 -4.68 13.74 18.03
C GLU A 79 -3.29 13.21 18.44
N SER A 80 -3.20 12.55 19.59
CA SER A 80 -1.93 11.99 20.09
C SER A 80 -1.51 10.74 19.32
N ALA A 81 -2.49 9.88 18.98
CA ALA A 81 -2.27 8.70 18.15
C ALA A 81 -1.85 9.07 16.72
N PHE A 82 -2.48 10.09 16.12
CA PHE A 82 -2.16 10.55 14.77
C PHE A 82 -0.79 11.24 14.70
N SER A 83 -0.42 12.01 15.74
CA SER A 83 0.92 12.60 15.86
C SER A 83 2.01 11.53 15.92
N ASN A 84 1.79 10.45 16.68
CA ASN A 84 2.71 9.31 16.73
C ASN A 84 2.78 8.57 15.38
N PHE A 85 1.67 8.42 14.67
CA PHE A 85 1.65 7.78 13.35
C PHE A 85 2.58 8.51 12.37
N HIS A 86 2.44 9.83 12.23
CA HIS A 86 3.30 10.62 11.33
C HIS A 86 4.76 10.65 11.76
N LEU A 87 5.03 10.58 13.06
CA LEU A 87 6.39 10.47 13.57
C LEU A 87 7.05 9.16 13.11
N TRP A 88 6.34 8.02 13.27
CA TRP A 88 6.82 6.73 12.80
C TRP A 88 6.99 6.66 11.28
N GLU A 89 6.05 7.24 10.55
CA GLU A 89 6.13 7.37 9.09
C GLU A 89 7.39 8.15 8.66
N SER A 90 7.63 9.31 9.27
CA SER A 90 8.79 10.15 9.00
C SER A 90 10.12 9.43 9.31
N LEU A 91 10.17 8.69 10.41
CA LEU A 91 11.34 7.86 10.74
C LEU A 91 11.60 6.80 9.66
N GLY A 92 10.55 6.17 9.14
CA GLY A 92 10.65 5.22 8.03
C GLY A 92 11.28 5.85 6.79
N PHE A 93 10.87 7.06 6.41
CA PHE A 93 11.45 7.78 5.27
C PHE A 93 12.92 8.14 5.49
N VAL A 94 13.30 8.58 6.69
CA VAL A 94 14.71 8.89 7.02
C VAL A 94 15.58 7.64 6.90
N ILE A 95 15.11 6.52 7.46
CA ILE A 95 15.80 5.23 7.37
C ILE A 95 15.95 4.83 5.88
N ALA A 96 14.86 4.86 5.12
CA ALA A 96 14.87 4.52 3.71
C ALA A 96 15.88 5.39 2.94
N TYR A 97 15.85 6.71 3.13
CA TYR A 97 16.75 7.66 2.47
C TYR A 97 18.24 7.35 2.71
N VAL A 98 18.61 6.99 3.94
CA VAL A 98 20.00 6.63 4.28
C VAL A 98 20.43 5.31 3.61
N TYR A 99 19.50 4.36 3.45
CA TYR A 99 19.78 3.05 2.87
C TYR A 99 19.71 3.02 1.33
N THR A 100 18.85 3.83 0.70
CA THR A 100 18.65 3.87 -0.77
C THR A 100 19.94 3.95 -1.59
N PRO A 101 20.91 4.85 -1.31
CA PRO A 101 22.12 4.95 -2.14
C PRO A 101 23.11 3.79 -1.95
N ARG A 102 22.96 2.98 -0.90
CA ARG A 102 23.89 1.88 -0.57
C ARG A 102 23.40 0.52 -1.03
N ILE A 103 22.10 0.36 -1.23
CA ILE A 103 21.46 -0.93 -1.54
C ILE A 103 21.23 -1.05 -3.04
N ARG A 104 21.59 -2.21 -3.63
CA ARG A 104 21.21 -2.48 -5.03
C ARG A 104 19.69 -2.63 -5.12
N ILE A 105 19.10 -2.07 -6.17
CA ILE A 105 17.66 -2.10 -6.48
C ILE A 105 16.99 -3.45 -6.21
N ARG A 106 17.61 -4.57 -6.60
CA ARG A 106 17.07 -5.92 -6.33
C ARG A 106 16.82 -6.20 -4.85
N TYR A 107 17.78 -5.86 -3.98
CA TYR A 107 17.63 -6.08 -2.54
C TYR A 107 16.61 -5.11 -1.92
N ALA A 108 16.49 -3.89 -2.44
CA ALA A 108 15.48 -2.94 -1.99
C ALA A 108 14.06 -3.46 -2.24
N HIS A 109 13.80 -4.04 -3.42
CA HIS A 109 12.50 -4.65 -3.74
C HIS A 109 12.20 -5.88 -2.88
N ILE A 110 13.21 -6.69 -2.55
CA ILE A 110 13.05 -7.85 -1.65
C ILE A 110 12.73 -7.39 -0.22
N ILE A 111 13.44 -6.38 0.29
CA ILE A 111 13.16 -5.81 1.62
C ILE A 111 11.73 -5.28 1.66
N LEU A 112 11.29 -4.59 0.61
CA LEU A 112 9.93 -4.08 0.52
C LEU A 112 8.88 -5.20 0.55
N LEU A 113 9.10 -6.31 -0.15
CA LEU A 113 8.22 -7.49 -0.08
C LEU A 113 8.15 -8.06 1.34
N CYS A 114 9.28 -8.18 2.03
CA CYS A 114 9.31 -8.65 3.41
C CYS A 114 8.58 -7.72 4.38
N VAL A 115 8.69 -6.41 4.17
CA VAL A 115 7.95 -5.42 4.98
C VAL A 115 6.45 -5.51 4.69
N LEU A 116 6.06 -5.64 3.41
CA LEU A 116 4.66 -5.78 3.00
C LEU A 116 4.01 -7.04 3.59
N THR A 117 4.70 -8.19 3.57
CA THR A 117 4.19 -9.43 4.17
C THR A 117 4.03 -9.28 5.67
N LEU A 118 5.02 -8.69 6.36
CA LEU A 118 4.96 -8.45 7.79
C LEU A 118 3.80 -7.51 8.17
N SER A 119 3.58 -6.44 7.40
CA SER A 119 2.47 -5.50 7.61
C SER A 119 1.11 -6.19 7.47
N MET A 120 0.95 -7.07 6.46
CA MET A 120 -0.29 -7.84 6.29
C MET A 120 -0.55 -8.81 7.44
N ILE A 121 0.50 -9.47 7.96
CA ILE A 121 0.38 -10.35 9.13
C ILE A 121 -0.02 -9.56 10.37
N CYS A 122 0.64 -8.41 10.61
CA CYS A 122 0.32 -7.54 11.74
C CYS A 122 -1.13 -7.04 11.67
N TYR A 123 -1.59 -6.65 10.47
CA TYR A 123 -2.98 -6.25 10.25
C TYR A 123 -3.96 -7.39 10.53
N ALA A 124 -3.67 -8.61 10.06
CA ALA A 124 -4.50 -9.79 10.34
C ALA A 124 -4.60 -10.08 11.85
N ILE A 125 -3.52 -9.90 12.61
CA ILE A 125 -3.52 -10.07 14.07
C ILE A 125 -4.43 -9.04 14.74
N ILE A 126 -4.41 -7.79 14.29
CA ILE A 126 -5.27 -6.72 14.84
C ILE A 126 -6.74 -7.01 14.54
N GLU A 127 -7.07 -7.48 13.33
CA GLU A 127 -8.45 -7.78 12.95
C GLU A 127 -9.03 -9.00 13.69
N ILE A 128 -8.19 -9.98 14.05
CA ILE A 128 -8.61 -11.17 14.82
C ILE A 128 -8.88 -10.82 16.30
N ARG A 129 -8.37 -9.70 16.79
CA ARG A 129 -8.45 -9.28 18.19
C ARG A 129 -9.62 -8.33 18.45
#